data_AF-A0A2J7QG70-F1
#
_entry.id   AF-A0A2J7QG70-F1
#
_cell.length_a   1.000
_cell.length_b   1.000
_cell.length_c   1.000
_cell.angle_alpha   90.00
_cell.angle_beta   90.00
_cell.angle_gamma   90.00
#
_symmetry.space_group_name_H-M   'P 1'
#
loop_
_entity.id
_entity.type
_entity.pdbx_description
1 polymer ?
#
loop_
_entity_poly.entity_id
_entity_poly.type
_entity_poly.pdbx_seq_one_letter_code
_entity_poly.pdbx_strand_id
1 'polypeptide(L)'
;MGLYIHSPMRLHGIVLNSLISGTTLSNQKQMYRLWILQIIRDGMKSDLDFQISQRCVVFKLLLSFYSSVLADDDTKKLILEVIESTVKIPTPAELLVTTYGLLSWLHQTIRQFSQDDTILISTTIDIISSFQTILLNSSELKDGKKVKKKSSMIQHLPHHILLLMLDLLPKLGSKLAVSDLRKYLHMMQAVISFENSRATCSLISTQKMFEIVQRSKAILGSVSDCEDLLAYGCKFAPATQGGSSECGLGSDNEQAVCHLRNLTVKWLQRMYNSQAAV
;
A
#
# COMPACT_ATOMS: atom_id res chain seq x y z
N MET A 1 43.88 10.46 -9.50
CA MET A 1 42.85 11.36 -8.95
C MET A 1 41.59 10.53 -8.73
N GLY A 2 41.55 9.77 -7.63
CA GLY A 2 40.44 8.86 -7.31
C GLY A 2 39.62 9.46 -6.18
N LEU A 3 38.44 9.98 -6.51
CA LEU A 3 37.45 10.41 -5.52
C LEU A 3 36.76 9.16 -4.99
N TYR A 4 37.24 8.65 -3.86
CA TYR A 4 36.49 7.73 -3.02
C TYR A 4 35.25 8.47 -2.50
N ILE A 5 34.10 8.14 -3.08
CA ILE A 5 32.79 8.50 -2.53
C ILE A 5 32.66 7.73 -1.22
N HIS A 6 32.99 8.41 -0.13
CA HIS A 6 32.88 7.87 1.22
C HIS A 6 31.40 7.56 1.49
N SER A 7 31.08 6.30 1.79
CA SER A 7 29.72 5.81 2.00
C SER A 7 28.93 6.69 2.97
N PRO A 8 27.70 7.13 2.62
CA PRO A 8 26.92 8.08 3.42
C PRO A 8 26.34 7.50 4.71
N MET A 9 26.58 6.23 5.01
CA MET A 9 25.93 5.54 6.13
C MET A 9 26.91 5.13 7.24
N ARG A 10 27.49 6.09 7.95
CA ARG A 10 28.04 5.85 9.31
C ARG A 10 26.94 6.05 10.36
N LEU A 11 25.90 5.22 10.31
CA LEU A 11 24.68 5.34 11.15
C LEU A 11 24.79 4.77 12.57
N HIS A 12 25.79 3.94 12.86
CA HIS A 12 25.74 3.05 14.04
C HIS A 12 25.72 3.77 15.40
N GLY A 13 26.31 4.97 15.51
CA GLY A 13 26.38 5.72 16.77
C GLY A 13 25.47 6.97 16.82
N ILE A 14 25.30 7.66 15.70
CA ILE A 14 24.60 8.94 15.65
C ILE A 14 23.09 8.76 15.64
N VAL A 15 22.56 7.76 14.92
CA VAL A 15 21.11 7.65 14.70
C VAL A 15 20.38 7.19 15.96
N LEU A 16 20.90 6.21 16.69
CA LEU A 16 20.26 5.72 17.92
C LEU A 16 20.27 6.75 19.04
N ASN A 17 21.43 7.38 19.29
CA ASN A 17 21.60 8.31 20.40
C ASN A 17 20.93 9.66 20.12
N SER A 18 20.86 10.10 18.86
CA SER A 18 20.26 11.40 18.53
C SER A 18 18.75 11.34 18.32
N LEU A 19 18.18 10.16 17.99
CA LEU A 19 16.73 9.98 17.95
C LEU A 19 16.10 9.97 19.36
N ILE A 20 16.84 9.52 20.38
CA ILE A 20 16.30 9.16 21.71
C ILE A 20 16.87 10.02 22.86
N SER A 21 18.09 10.55 22.80
CA SER A 21 18.75 11.14 23.99
C SER A 21 18.30 12.56 24.36
N GLY A 22 18.02 12.74 25.65
CA GLY A 22 17.10 13.74 26.22
C GLY A 22 17.62 15.15 26.55
N THR A 23 18.87 15.53 26.28
CA THR A 23 19.38 16.85 26.71
C THR A 23 19.54 17.85 25.53
N THR A 24 19.06 19.10 25.70
CA THR A 24 19.01 20.29 24.78
C THR A 24 17.71 20.57 23.98
N LEU A 25 17.45 21.88 23.72
CA LEU A 25 16.17 22.52 23.31
C LEU A 25 15.34 21.75 22.25
N SER A 26 14.04 21.58 22.51
CA SER A 26 13.08 20.76 21.73
C SER A 26 13.10 21.00 20.22
N ASN A 27 13.19 22.25 19.77
CA ASN A 27 13.07 22.61 18.35
C ASN A 27 14.28 22.15 17.51
N GLN A 28 15.48 22.23 18.07
CA GLN A 28 16.71 21.80 17.38
C GLN A 28 16.73 20.27 17.17
N LYS A 29 16.17 19.52 18.13
CA LYS A 29 16.07 18.06 18.03
C LYS A 29 15.07 17.60 16.98
N GLN A 30 13.93 18.27 16.88
CA GLN A 30 12.94 18.00 15.85
C GLN A 30 13.55 18.22 14.47
N MET A 31 14.20 19.37 14.24
CA MET A 31 14.89 19.65 12.97
C MET A 31 15.95 18.59 12.64
N TYR A 32 16.77 18.20 13.61
CA TYR A 32 17.80 17.19 13.40
C TYR A 32 17.22 15.80 13.09
N ARG A 33 16.12 15.42 13.75
CA ARG A 33 15.39 14.19 13.47
C ARG A 33 14.83 14.18 12.06
N LEU A 34 14.13 15.25 11.67
CA LEU A 34 13.56 15.37 10.32
C LEU A 34 14.67 15.29 9.27
N TRP A 35 15.80 15.95 9.52
CA TRP A 35 16.97 15.87 8.65
C TRP A 35 17.52 14.44 8.55
N ILE A 36 17.70 13.72 9.67
CA ILE A 36 18.12 12.30 9.64
C ILE A 36 17.15 11.46 8.81
N LEU A 37 15.84 11.63 9.01
CA LEU A 37 14.82 10.86 8.29
C LEU A 37 14.85 11.15 6.78
N GLN A 38 15.05 12.42 6.39
CA GLN A 38 15.25 12.80 4.99
C GLN A 38 16.49 12.13 4.39
N ILE A 39 17.62 12.11 5.11
CA ILE A 39 18.84 11.42 4.66
C ILE A 39 18.61 9.92 4.49
N ILE A 40 17.89 9.27 5.42
CA ILE A 40 17.56 7.85 5.30
C ILE A 40 16.68 7.61 4.08
N ARG A 41 15.63 8.42 3.89
CA ARG A 41 14.71 8.34 2.74
C ARG A 41 15.47 8.48 1.42
N ASP A 42 16.28 9.54 1.31
CA ASP A 42 16.99 9.88 0.06
C ASP A 42 18.18 8.94 -0.21
N GLY A 43 18.70 8.30 0.83
CA GLY A 43 19.77 7.30 0.77
C GLY A 43 19.30 5.87 0.47
N MET A 44 18.00 5.58 0.58
CA MET A 44 17.47 4.24 0.33
C MET A 44 17.25 4.01 -1.17
N LYS A 45 18.24 3.44 -1.86
CA LYS A 45 18.20 3.26 -3.33
C LYS A 45 18.52 1.85 -3.81
N SER A 46 19.14 1.03 -2.97
CA SER A 46 19.59 -0.31 -3.32
C SER A 46 19.50 -1.31 -2.17
N ASP A 47 19.65 -2.59 -2.49
CA ASP A 47 19.81 -3.66 -1.49
C ASP A 47 20.97 -3.39 -0.52
N LEU A 48 22.06 -2.76 -0.98
CA LEU A 48 23.21 -2.45 -0.13
C LEU A 48 22.86 -1.40 0.93
N ASP A 49 22.12 -0.35 0.55
CA ASP A 49 21.67 0.68 1.47
C ASP A 49 20.74 0.07 2.54
N PHE A 50 19.86 -0.83 2.11
CA PHE A 50 19.00 -1.58 3.02
C PHE A 50 19.83 -2.44 3.99
N GLN A 51 20.81 -3.22 3.52
CA GLN A 51 21.66 -4.03 4.38
C GLN A 51 22.38 -3.21 5.47
N ILE A 52 22.85 -2.01 5.13
CA ILE A 52 23.48 -1.11 6.11
C ILE A 52 22.45 -0.64 7.13
N SER A 53 21.25 -0.26 6.70
CA SER A 53 20.16 0.15 7.59
C SER A 53 19.69 -0.99 8.51
N GLN A 54 19.73 -2.24 8.05
CA GLN A 54 19.43 -3.43 8.87
C GLN A 54 20.45 -3.60 9.99
N ARG A 55 21.76 -3.47 9.68
CA ARG A 55 22.83 -3.53 10.68
C ARG A 55 22.69 -2.42 11.73
N CYS A 56 22.15 -1.27 11.33
CA CYS A 56 21.90 -0.14 12.22
C CYS A 56 20.50 -0.17 12.88
N VAL A 57 19.74 -1.26 12.70
CA VAL A 57 18.42 -1.48 13.32
C VAL A 57 17.39 -0.39 12.98
N VAL A 58 17.57 0.30 11.84
CA VAL A 58 16.80 1.51 11.48
C VAL A 58 15.31 1.24 11.47
N PHE A 59 14.84 0.22 10.75
CA PHE A 59 13.40 -0.02 10.60
C PHE A 59 12.70 -0.41 11.90
N LYS A 60 13.34 -1.16 12.81
CA LYS A 60 12.69 -1.46 14.12
C LYS A 60 12.51 -0.18 14.94
N LEU A 61 13.49 0.72 14.87
CA LEU A 61 13.40 2.03 15.53
C LEU A 61 12.33 2.90 14.88
N LEU A 62 12.27 2.99 13.55
CA LEU A 62 11.29 3.82 12.86
C LEU A 62 9.85 3.34 13.13
N LEU A 63 9.59 2.03 13.02
CA LEU A 63 8.28 1.46 13.26
C LEU A 63 7.83 1.63 14.73
N SER A 64 8.74 1.48 15.70
CA SER A 64 8.42 1.72 17.11
C SER A 64 8.26 3.20 17.44
N PHE A 65 9.09 4.07 16.86
CA PHE A 65 9.07 5.50 17.11
C PHE A 65 7.80 6.19 16.59
N TYR A 66 7.22 5.68 15.51
CA TYR A 66 5.98 6.24 14.93
C TYR A 66 4.83 6.38 15.93
N SER A 67 4.66 5.42 16.83
CA SER A 67 3.62 5.43 17.87
C SER A 67 4.00 6.23 19.12
N SER A 68 5.19 6.84 19.14
CA SER A 68 5.65 7.65 20.26
C SER A 68 4.92 8.99 20.29
N VAL A 69 4.64 9.49 21.50
CA VAL A 69 4.15 10.87 21.70
C VAL A 69 5.11 11.93 21.19
N LEU A 70 6.37 11.56 20.95
CA LEU A 70 7.39 12.44 20.40
C LEU A 70 7.34 12.52 18.86
N ALA A 71 6.58 11.66 18.20
CA ALA A 71 6.43 11.67 16.74
C ALA A 71 5.28 12.61 16.35
N ASP A 72 5.65 13.83 15.94
CA ASP A 72 4.74 14.78 15.30
C ASP A 72 4.37 14.34 13.87
N ASP A 73 3.46 15.06 13.25
CA ASP A 73 2.91 14.69 11.92
C ASP A 73 3.99 14.72 10.83
N ASP A 74 4.93 15.66 10.89
CA ASP A 74 6.07 15.74 9.96
C ASP A 74 7.01 14.53 10.13
N THR A 75 7.28 14.12 11.38
CA THR A 75 8.07 12.92 11.66
C THR A 75 7.36 11.67 11.18
N LYS A 76 6.06 11.53 11.46
CA LYS A 76 5.25 10.39 11.01
C LYS A 76 5.20 10.30 9.49
N LYS A 77 5.02 11.42 8.81
CA LYS A 77 5.07 11.53 7.35
C LYS A 77 6.42 11.04 6.82
N LEU A 78 7.53 11.57 7.34
CA LEU A 78 8.86 11.15 6.88
C LEU A 78 9.15 9.67 7.16
N ILE A 79 8.65 9.11 8.27
CA ILE A 79 8.76 7.67 8.53
C ILE A 79 8.03 6.88 7.45
N LEU A 80 6.81 7.27 7.07
CA LEU A 80 6.08 6.63 5.97
C LEU A 80 6.82 6.76 4.65
N GLU A 81 7.39 7.92 4.33
CA GLU A 81 8.19 8.13 3.10
C GLU A 81 9.47 7.27 3.08
N VAL A 82 10.13 7.07 4.23
CA VAL A 82 11.25 6.13 4.34
C VAL A 82 10.78 4.71 4.03
N ILE A 83 9.65 4.28 4.58
CA ILE A 83 9.07 2.96 4.30
C ILE A 83 8.72 2.86 2.80
N GLU A 84 8.06 3.87 2.24
CA GLU A 84 7.66 3.96 0.83
C GLU A 84 8.86 3.82 -0.12
N SER A 85 9.95 4.57 0.12
CA SER A 85 11.19 4.45 -0.66
C SER A 85 11.80 3.05 -0.58
N THR A 86 11.68 2.39 0.57
CA THR A 86 12.23 1.06 0.80
C THR A 86 11.42 -0.04 0.11
N VAL A 87 10.09 0.01 0.18
CA VAL A 87 9.23 -1.04 -0.40
C VAL A 87 9.21 -1.01 -1.93
N LYS A 88 9.73 0.04 -2.56
CA LYS A 88 9.98 0.08 -4.02
C LYS A 88 11.12 -0.85 -4.45
N ILE A 89 11.97 -1.29 -3.52
CA ILE A 89 13.07 -2.23 -3.79
C ILE A 89 12.57 -3.65 -3.44
N PRO A 90 12.53 -4.61 -4.40
CA PRO A 90 11.85 -5.89 -4.20
C PRO A 90 12.32 -6.71 -2.99
N THR A 91 13.62 -6.89 -2.82
CA THR A 91 14.19 -7.69 -1.72
C THR A 91 13.96 -7.01 -0.35
N PRO A 92 14.25 -5.70 -0.16
CA PRO A 92 13.85 -4.97 1.04
C PRO A 92 12.36 -5.04 1.35
N ALA A 93 11.49 -4.94 0.35
CA ALA A 93 10.04 -5.02 0.53
C ALA A 93 9.62 -6.39 1.09
N GLU A 94 10.15 -7.48 0.52
CA GLU A 94 9.93 -8.84 1.03
C GLU A 94 10.41 -8.99 2.47
N LEU A 95 11.58 -8.44 2.80
CA LEU A 95 12.14 -8.50 4.15
C LEU A 95 11.35 -7.67 5.16
N LEU A 96 10.85 -6.49 4.78
CA LEU A 96 9.99 -5.68 5.64
C LEU A 96 8.67 -6.39 5.98
N VAL A 97 8.06 -7.04 4.99
CA VAL A 97 6.85 -7.86 5.19
C VAL A 97 7.16 -9.06 6.09
N THR A 98 8.18 -9.85 5.75
CA THR A 98 8.46 -11.14 6.39
C THR A 98 9.14 -11.07 7.75
N THR A 99 9.99 -10.07 7.97
CA THR A 99 10.87 -9.99 9.14
C THR A 99 10.49 -8.86 10.10
N TYR A 100 9.96 -7.74 9.58
CA TYR A 100 9.67 -6.54 10.38
C TYR A 100 8.19 -6.38 10.72
N GLY A 101 7.31 -7.28 10.24
CA GLY A 101 5.89 -7.22 10.53
C GLY A 101 5.19 -5.99 9.94
N LEU A 102 5.69 -5.49 8.80
CA LEU A 102 5.22 -4.23 8.21
C LEU A 102 3.71 -4.20 7.98
N LEU A 103 3.11 -5.29 7.52
CA LEU A 103 1.66 -5.34 7.24
C LEU A 103 0.84 -5.15 8.53
N SER A 104 1.23 -5.81 9.62
CA SER A 104 0.57 -5.67 10.91
C SER A 104 0.75 -4.27 11.50
N TRP A 105 1.92 -3.68 11.30
CA TRP A 105 2.19 -2.29 11.69
C TRP A 105 1.36 -1.29 10.88
N LEU A 106 1.22 -1.49 9.57
CA LEU A 106 0.36 -0.66 8.71
C LEU A 106 -1.10 -0.73 9.15
N HIS A 107 -1.61 -1.91 9.49
CA HIS A 107 -2.96 -2.08 10.05
C HIS A 107 -3.19 -1.19 11.27
N GLN A 108 -2.27 -1.24 12.24
CA GLN A 108 -2.36 -0.42 13.44
C GLN A 108 -2.24 1.07 13.15
N THR A 109 -1.43 1.43 12.16
CA THR A 109 -1.19 2.82 11.76
C THR A 109 -2.39 3.43 11.04
N ILE A 110 -2.95 2.74 10.04
CA ILE A 110 -4.14 3.18 9.28
C ILE A 110 -5.32 3.46 10.19
N ARG A 111 -5.51 2.64 11.23
CA ARG A 111 -6.62 2.79 12.18
C ARG A 111 -6.59 4.13 12.93
N GLN A 112 -5.40 4.71 13.10
CA GLN A 112 -5.20 6.00 13.77
C GLN A 112 -5.47 7.20 12.86
N PHE A 113 -5.53 7.02 11.54
CA PHE A 113 -5.76 8.11 10.60
C PHE A 113 -7.17 8.70 10.76
N SER A 114 -7.26 10.00 10.60
CA SER A 114 -8.48 10.74 10.30
C SER A 114 -8.66 10.88 8.78
N GLN A 115 -9.84 11.30 8.33
CA GLN A 115 -10.07 11.60 6.89
C GLN A 115 -9.31 12.84 6.42
N ASP A 116 -8.87 13.70 7.35
CA ASP A 116 -8.12 14.91 7.01
C ASP A 116 -6.61 14.64 6.83
N ASP A 117 -6.10 13.47 7.24
CA ASP A 117 -4.71 13.04 7.10
C ASP A 117 -4.35 12.63 5.66
N THR A 118 -4.76 13.44 4.69
CA THR A 118 -4.71 13.12 3.24
C THR A 118 -3.30 12.75 2.79
N ILE A 119 -2.27 13.41 3.32
CA ILE A 119 -0.87 13.11 2.99
C ILE A 119 -0.47 11.72 3.51
N LEU A 120 -0.78 11.39 4.77
CA LEU A 120 -0.45 10.09 5.35
C LEU A 120 -1.22 8.96 4.64
N ILE A 121 -2.49 9.20 4.30
CA ILE A 121 -3.31 8.29 3.51
C ILE A 121 -2.70 8.06 2.13
N SER A 122 -2.32 9.13 1.42
CA SER A 122 -1.70 9.09 0.09
C SER A 122 -0.40 8.28 0.10
N THR A 123 0.53 8.58 1.03
CA THR A 123 1.78 7.83 1.17
C THR A 123 1.53 6.36 1.54
N THR A 124 0.50 6.07 2.34
CA THR A 124 0.13 4.69 2.67
C THR A 124 -0.43 3.94 1.46
N ILE A 125 -1.23 4.61 0.61
CA ILE A 125 -1.69 4.04 -0.67
C ILE A 125 -0.49 3.74 -1.57
N ASP A 126 0.53 4.60 -1.61
CA ASP A 126 1.75 4.38 -2.39
C ASP A 126 2.58 3.19 -1.87
N ILE A 127 2.72 3.06 -0.55
CA ILE A 127 3.34 1.89 0.09
C ILE A 127 2.60 0.61 -0.32
N ILE A 128 1.27 0.58 -0.19
CA ILE A 128 0.48 -0.61 -0.51
C ILE A 128 0.57 -0.91 -2.02
N SER A 129 0.48 0.12 -2.87
CA SER A 129 0.57 0.02 -4.33
C SER A 129 1.89 -0.58 -4.80
N SER A 130 2.99 -0.27 -4.11
CA SER A 130 4.32 -0.80 -4.43
C SER A 130 4.39 -2.33 -4.33
N PHE A 131 3.56 -2.96 -3.50
CA PHE A 131 3.48 -4.43 -3.40
C PHE A 131 2.87 -5.11 -4.63
N GLN A 132 2.32 -4.36 -5.58
CA GLN A 132 1.81 -4.93 -6.83
C GLN A 132 2.91 -5.70 -7.58
N THR A 133 4.13 -5.19 -7.58
CA THR A 133 5.29 -5.84 -8.21
C THR A 133 5.56 -7.22 -7.59
N ILE A 134 5.45 -7.34 -6.26
CA ILE A 134 5.60 -8.60 -5.53
C ILE A 134 4.47 -9.57 -5.88
N LEU A 135 3.23 -9.06 -5.99
CA LEU A 135 2.09 -9.87 -6.40
C LEU A 135 2.28 -10.45 -7.82
N LEU A 136 2.69 -9.62 -8.79
CA LEU A 136 2.90 -10.03 -10.19
C LEU A 136 4.08 -11.00 -10.35
N ASN A 137 5.21 -10.74 -9.68
CA ASN A 137 6.37 -11.63 -9.72
C ASN A 137 6.07 -13.02 -9.13
N SER A 138 5.05 -13.11 -8.26
CA SER A 138 4.61 -14.38 -7.72
C SER A 138 3.84 -15.24 -8.74
N SER A 139 3.23 -14.65 -9.79
CA SER A 139 2.46 -15.37 -10.81
C SER A 139 3.28 -15.95 -11.97
N GLU A 140 4.48 -15.44 -12.27
CA GLU A 140 5.24 -15.77 -13.50
C GLU A 140 6.24 -16.94 -13.38
N LEU A 141 6.44 -17.53 -12.20
CA LEU A 141 7.44 -18.58 -11.96
C LEU A 141 6.96 -20.00 -12.37
N LYS A 142 6.50 -20.17 -13.61
CA LYS A 142 6.14 -21.49 -14.17
C LYS A 142 7.23 -22.12 -15.06
N ASP A 143 8.38 -21.51 -15.23
CA ASP A 143 9.45 -22.06 -16.09
C ASP A 143 10.64 -22.66 -15.31
N GLY A 144 10.55 -23.97 -15.04
CA GLY A 144 11.66 -24.92 -15.18
C GLY A 144 12.93 -24.85 -14.31
N LYS A 145 13.18 -23.84 -13.45
CA LYS A 145 14.42 -23.78 -12.64
C LYS A 145 14.22 -23.58 -11.14
N LYS A 146 14.81 -24.51 -10.37
CA LYS A 146 14.93 -24.66 -8.90
C LYS A 146 14.21 -23.60 -8.05
N VAL A 147 13.07 -24.03 -7.52
CA VAL A 147 12.20 -23.32 -6.57
C VAL A 147 12.97 -22.96 -5.30
N LYS A 148 13.25 -21.67 -5.09
CA LYS A 148 13.37 -21.15 -3.71
C LYS A 148 12.00 -21.29 -3.08
N LYS A 149 11.91 -22.07 -1.99
CA LYS A 149 10.68 -22.30 -1.23
C LYS A 149 10.07 -20.93 -0.89
N LYS A 150 8.98 -20.53 -1.57
CA LYS A 150 8.31 -19.26 -1.32
C LYS A 150 7.99 -19.18 0.18
N SER A 151 8.30 -18.06 0.81
CA SER A 151 7.87 -17.80 2.18
C SER A 151 6.35 -17.96 2.25
N SER A 152 5.84 -18.77 3.19
CA SER A 152 4.40 -18.98 3.38
C SER A 152 3.64 -17.66 3.58
N MET A 153 4.33 -16.64 4.10
CA MET A 153 3.75 -15.31 4.29
C MET A 153 3.39 -14.61 2.96
N ILE A 154 4.16 -14.84 1.89
CA ILE A 154 3.91 -14.24 0.56
C ILE A 154 2.66 -14.85 -0.09
N GLN A 155 2.35 -16.11 0.21
CA GLN A 155 1.12 -16.76 -0.27
C GLN A 155 -0.14 -16.07 0.26
N HIS A 156 -0.10 -15.53 1.47
CA HIS A 156 -1.21 -14.82 2.09
C HIS A 156 -1.16 -13.29 1.88
N LEU A 157 -0.17 -12.78 1.14
CA LEU A 157 -0.01 -11.36 0.90
C LEU A 157 -1.26 -10.69 0.28
N PRO A 158 -1.95 -11.27 -0.74
CA PRO A 158 -3.17 -10.68 -1.28
C PRO A 158 -4.26 -10.47 -0.22
N HIS A 159 -4.41 -11.43 0.70
CA HIS A 159 -5.39 -11.34 1.78
C HIS A 159 -5.06 -10.21 2.74
N HIS A 160 -3.81 -10.07 3.17
CA HIS A 160 -3.38 -8.98 4.05
C HIS A 160 -3.50 -7.62 3.36
N ILE A 161 -3.15 -7.52 2.08
CA ILE A 161 -3.35 -6.29 1.30
C ILE A 161 -4.83 -5.94 1.27
N LEU A 162 -5.73 -6.89 1.00
CA LEU A 162 -7.17 -6.60 1.02
C LEU A 162 -7.61 -6.04 2.38
N LEU A 163 -7.16 -6.64 3.48
CA LEU A 163 -7.51 -6.14 4.81
C LEU A 163 -7.02 -4.71 5.03
N LEU A 164 -5.78 -4.38 4.62
CA LEU A 164 -5.24 -3.01 4.70
C LEU A 164 -6.10 -2.02 3.90
N MET A 165 -6.51 -2.41 2.70
CA MET A 165 -7.35 -1.60 1.83
C MET A 165 -8.76 -1.38 2.41
N LEU A 166 -9.30 -2.38 3.11
CA LEU A 166 -10.58 -2.26 3.83
C LEU A 166 -10.45 -1.41 5.11
N ASP A 167 -9.31 -1.45 5.80
CA ASP A 167 -9.03 -0.55 6.94
C ASP A 167 -8.87 0.92 6.47
N LEU A 168 -8.36 1.15 5.25
CA LEU A 168 -8.25 2.47 4.63
C LEU A 168 -9.59 3.02 4.10
N LEU A 169 -10.52 2.16 3.71
CA LEU A 169 -11.80 2.55 3.11
C LEU A 169 -12.54 3.68 3.85
N PRO A 170 -12.77 3.61 5.18
CA PRO A 170 -13.48 4.68 5.90
C PRO A 170 -12.67 5.99 6.00
N LYS A 171 -11.37 5.95 5.68
CA LYS A 171 -10.45 7.10 5.70
C LYS A 171 -10.42 7.85 4.36
N LEU A 172 -10.94 7.25 3.28
CA LEU A 172 -11.04 7.91 1.98
C LEU A 172 -12.07 9.06 2.05
N GLY A 173 -11.57 10.29 2.05
CA GLY A 173 -12.37 11.52 2.03
C GLY A 173 -12.49 12.14 0.63
N SER A 174 -13.41 13.08 0.45
CA SER A 174 -13.61 13.79 -0.81
C SER A 174 -12.44 14.69 -1.22
N LYS A 175 -11.55 15.04 -0.28
CA LYS A 175 -10.32 15.81 -0.53
C LYS A 175 -9.18 14.98 -1.14
N LEU A 176 -9.32 13.65 -1.18
CA LEU A 176 -8.30 12.76 -1.71
C LEU A 176 -8.09 12.97 -3.20
N ALA A 177 -6.83 12.95 -3.65
CA ALA A 177 -6.52 13.08 -5.08
C ALA A 177 -7.10 11.89 -5.87
N VAL A 178 -7.59 12.17 -7.08
CA VAL A 178 -8.13 11.14 -7.99
C VAL A 178 -7.06 10.10 -8.35
N SER A 179 -5.80 10.51 -8.46
CA SER A 179 -4.65 9.62 -8.67
C SER A 179 -4.51 8.58 -7.56
N ASP A 180 -4.79 8.95 -6.31
CA ASP A 180 -4.66 8.05 -5.16
C ASP A 180 -5.85 7.11 -5.07
N LEU A 181 -7.06 7.59 -5.38
CA LEU A 181 -8.22 6.72 -5.55
C LEU A 181 -8.01 5.71 -6.68
N ARG A 182 -7.43 6.13 -7.80
CA ARG A 182 -7.09 5.23 -8.92
C ARG A 182 -6.15 4.12 -8.46
N LYS A 183 -5.04 4.47 -7.81
CA LYS A 183 -4.09 3.49 -7.24
C LYS A 183 -4.80 2.54 -6.27
N TYR A 184 -5.66 3.08 -5.40
CA TYR A 184 -6.43 2.28 -4.46
C TYR A 184 -7.32 1.24 -5.16
N LEU A 185 -8.12 1.69 -6.14
CA LEU A 185 -9.04 0.82 -6.88
C LEU A 185 -8.30 -0.21 -7.73
N HIS A 186 -7.19 0.19 -8.35
CA HIS A 186 -6.34 -0.71 -9.12
C HIS A 186 -5.78 -1.83 -8.24
N MET A 187 -5.28 -1.51 -7.04
CA MET A 187 -4.80 -2.53 -6.11
C MET A 187 -5.92 -3.46 -5.64
N MET A 188 -7.10 -2.94 -5.31
CA MET A 188 -8.28 -3.76 -4.98
C MET A 188 -8.63 -4.73 -6.12
N GLN A 189 -8.66 -4.24 -7.35
CA GLN A 189 -8.89 -5.06 -8.55
C GLN A 189 -7.80 -6.12 -8.71
N ALA A 190 -6.52 -5.77 -8.55
CA ALA A 190 -5.40 -6.69 -8.70
C ALA A 190 -5.48 -7.84 -7.68
N VAL A 191 -5.75 -7.53 -6.41
CA VAL A 191 -5.88 -8.52 -5.33
C VAL A 191 -7.03 -9.50 -5.58
N ILE A 192 -8.19 -8.98 -6.01
CA ILE A 192 -9.32 -9.84 -6.37
C ILE A 192 -9.01 -10.67 -7.61
N SER A 193 -8.25 -10.15 -8.55
CA SER A 193 -7.89 -10.87 -9.78
C SER A 193 -6.87 -11.98 -9.53
N PHE A 194 -6.14 -11.96 -8.41
CA PHE A 194 -5.10 -12.92 -8.08
C PHE A 194 -5.64 -14.36 -7.93
N GLU A 195 -4.88 -15.37 -8.37
CA GLU A 195 -5.25 -16.79 -8.26
C GLU A 195 -5.48 -17.19 -6.78
N ASN A 196 -6.44 -18.09 -6.49
CA ASN A 196 -6.85 -18.52 -5.14
C ASN A 196 -7.53 -17.46 -4.23
N SER A 197 -7.94 -16.31 -4.77
CA SER A 197 -8.60 -15.23 -4.01
C SER A 197 -10.08 -15.48 -3.64
N ARG A 198 -10.61 -16.71 -3.73
CA ARG A 198 -12.03 -16.98 -3.37
C ARG A 198 -12.32 -16.58 -1.92
N ALA A 199 -11.48 -17.00 -0.98
CA ALA A 199 -11.57 -16.61 0.44
C ALA A 199 -11.24 -15.13 0.69
N THR A 200 -10.51 -14.49 -0.23
CA THR A 200 -10.19 -13.06 -0.15
C THR A 200 -11.40 -12.23 -0.57
N CYS A 201 -12.10 -12.60 -1.65
CA CYS A 201 -13.33 -11.94 -2.08
C CYS A 201 -14.47 -12.03 -1.09
N SER A 202 -14.60 -13.12 -0.34
CA SER A 202 -15.66 -13.26 0.67
C SER A 202 -15.56 -12.24 1.81
N LEU A 203 -14.41 -11.59 1.99
CA LEU A 203 -14.26 -10.49 2.96
C LEU A 203 -14.98 -9.22 2.52
N ILE A 204 -15.19 -9.04 1.22
CA ILE A 204 -15.91 -7.89 0.68
C ILE A 204 -17.40 -8.23 0.75
N SER A 205 -18.02 -7.86 1.87
CA SER A 205 -19.47 -7.94 2.02
C SER A 205 -20.18 -6.96 1.08
N THR A 206 -21.47 -7.18 0.83
CA THR A 206 -22.30 -6.25 0.05
C THR A 206 -22.26 -4.84 0.64
N GLN A 207 -22.23 -4.71 1.97
CA GLN A 207 -22.10 -3.42 2.65
C GLN A 207 -20.76 -2.75 2.34
N LYS A 208 -19.66 -3.50 2.36
CA LYS A 208 -18.33 -2.95 2.03
C LYS A 208 -18.21 -2.56 0.56
N MET A 209 -18.81 -3.34 -0.34
CA MET A 209 -18.86 -3.00 -1.76
C MET A 209 -19.65 -1.70 -2.01
N PHE A 210 -20.80 -1.54 -1.35
CA PHE A 210 -21.58 -0.30 -1.41
C PHE A 210 -20.78 0.89 -0.87
N GLU A 211 -20.08 0.71 0.25
CA GLU A 211 -19.19 1.74 0.82
C GLU A 211 -18.08 2.14 -0.16
N ILE A 212 -17.43 1.19 -0.85
CA ILE A 212 -16.42 1.47 -1.89
C ILE A 212 -17.00 2.36 -3.01
N VAL A 213 -18.19 2.03 -3.52
CA VAL A 213 -18.84 2.82 -4.59
C VAL A 213 -19.20 4.22 -4.11
N GLN A 214 -19.78 4.36 -2.91
CA GLN A 214 -20.14 5.67 -2.36
C GLN A 214 -18.93 6.57 -2.07
N ARG A 215 -17.84 5.99 -1.54
CA ARG A 215 -16.58 6.71 -1.33
C ARG A 215 -15.97 7.16 -2.65
N SER A 216 -16.01 6.30 -3.67
CA SER A 216 -15.52 6.64 -5.01
C SER A 216 -16.38 7.74 -5.66
N LYS A 217 -17.70 7.70 -5.49
CA LYS A 217 -18.64 8.74 -5.95
C LYS A 217 -18.31 10.11 -5.36
N ALA A 218 -18.00 10.17 -4.06
CA ALA A 218 -17.67 11.42 -3.39
C ALA A 218 -16.41 12.12 -3.95
N ILE A 219 -15.52 11.35 -4.61
CA ILE A 219 -14.26 11.84 -5.20
C ILE A 219 -14.39 12.05 -6.72
N LEU A 220 -15.04 11.12 -7.43
CA LEU A 220 -15.18 11.13 -8.89
C LEU A 220 -16.40 11.93 -9.39
N GLY A 221 -17.35 12.23 -8.51
CA GLY A 221 -18.61 12.90 -8.82
C GLY A 221 -19.68 11.95 -9.36
N SER A 222 -19.41 11.26 -10.48
CA SER A 222 -20.36 10.33 -11.12
C SER A 222 -19.79 8.92 -11.23
N VAL A 223 -20.57 7.93 -10.78
CA VAL A 223 -20.28 6.49 -10.88
C VAL A 223 -21.54 5.68 -11.17
N SER A 224 -22.48 6.26 -11.94
CA SER A 224 -23.83 5.71 -12.21
C SER A 224 -23.81 4.23 -12.61
N ASP A 225 -22.90 3.86 -13.52
CA ASP A 225 -22.77 2.49 -14.00
C ASP A 225 -22.51 1.49 -12.87
N CYS A 226 -21.71 1.88 -11.86
CA CYS A 226 -21.42 1.03 -10.72
C CYS A 226 -22.59 0.97 -9.74
N GLU A 227 -23.35 2.06 -9.58
CA GLU A 227 -24.58 2.08 -8.79
C GLU A 227 -25.65 1.16 -9.41
N ASP A 228 -25.81 1.21 -10.74
CA ASP A 228 -26.73 0.36 -11.50
C ASP A 228 -26.32 -1.12 -11.41
N LEU A 229 -25.02 -1.41 -11.52
CA LEU A 229 -24.49 -2.77 -11.35
C LEU A 229 -24.79 -3.34 -9.96
N LEU A 230 -24.72 -2.52 -8.90
CA LEU A 230 -25.05 -2.96 -7.55
C LEU A 230 -26.56 -3.14 -7.34
N ALA A 231 -27.39 -2.31 -7.96
CA ALA A 231 -28.85 -2.37 -7.82
C ALA A 231 -29.48 -3.52 -8.62
N TYR A 232 -29.02 -3.75 -9.85
CA TYR A 232 -29.66 -4.68 -10.80
C TYR A 232 -28.81 -5.91 -11.14
N GLY A 233 -27.57 -5.97 -10.66
CA GLY A 233 -26.62 -7.04 -10.96
C GLY A 233 -26.09 -7.00 -12.41
N CYS A 234 -25.28 -8.00 -12.78
CA CYS A 234 -24.63 -8.04 -14.11
C CYS A 234 -25.59 -8.26 -15.30
N LYS A 235 -26.89 -8.52 -15.07
CA LYS A 235 -27.86 -8.89 -16.11
C LYS A 235 -28.07 -7.80 -17.16
N PHE A 236 -27.82 -6.55 -16.81
CA PHE A 236 -27.96 -5.38 -17.68
C PHE A 236 -26.63 -4.64 -17.90
N ALA A 237 -25.51 -5.22 -17.46
CA ALA A 237 -24.21 -4.65 -17.76
C ALA A 237 -24.07 -4.62 -19.30
N PRO A 238 -23.86 -3.45 -19.92
CA PRO A 238 -23.67 -3.40 -21.36
C PRO A 238 -22.54 -4.37 -21.69
N ALA A 239 -22.83 -5.32 -22.59
CA ALA A 239 -21.88 -6.30 -23.08
C ALA A 239 -20.77 -5.55 -23.82
N THR A 240 -19.78 -5.05 -23.07
CA THR A 240 -18.50 -4.66 -23.63
C THR A 240 -17.93 -5.97 -24.18
N GLN A 241 -17.88 -6.07 -25.50
CA GLN A 241 -17.41 -7.26 -26.20
C GLN A 241 -16.09 -7.73 -25.59
N GLY A 242 -15.96 -9.06 -25.46
CA GLY A 242 -14.93 -9.77 -24.71
C GLY A 242 -13.57 -9.07 -24.67
N GLY A 243 -13.18 -8.71 -23.45
CA GLY A 243 -11.90 -8.13 -23.12
C GLY A 243 -12.06 -7.48 -21.76
N SER A 244 -11.25 -7.88 -20.77
CA SER A 244 -10.89 -6.99 -19.69
C SER A 244 -10.58 -5.64 -20.32
N SER A 245 -11.44 -4.63 -20.12
CA SER A 245 -11.20 -3.28 -20.63
C SER A 245 -9.83 -2.89 -20.13
N GLU A 246 -8.84 -2.87 -21.05
CA GLU A 246 -7.51 -2.41 -20.75
C GLU A 246 -7.69 -0.94 -20.35
N CYS A 247 -7.56 -0.66 -19.05
CA CYS A 247 -7.63 0.71 -18.54
C CYS A 247 -6.35 1.42 -19.04
N GLY A 248 -6.33 1.88 -20.31
CA GLY A 248 -5.16 2.44 -20.98
C GLY A 248 -5.42 3.82 -21.59
N LEU A 249 -4.42 4.71 -21.44
CA LEU A 249 -4.27 6.10 -21.95
C LEU A 249 -5.37 7.13 -21.61
N GLY A 250 -6.32 6.81 -20.74
CA GLY A 250 -7.30 7.76 -20.22
C GLY A 250 -6.78 8.65 -19.08
N SER A 251 -7.55 9.67 -18.70
CA SER A 251 -7.28 10.48 -17.50
C SER A 251 -7.30 9.65 -16.22
N ASP A 252 -6.72 10.16 -15.11
CA ASP A 252 -6.78 9.46 -13.80
C ASP A 252 -8.22 9.14 -13.39
N ASN A 253 -9.17 10.02 -13.74
CA ASN A 253 -10.60 9.84 -13.49
C ASN A 253 -11.17 8.65 -14.28
N GLU A 254 -10.93 8.61 -15.59
CA GLU A 254 -11.39 7.52 -16.46
C GLU A 254 -10.81 6.16 -16.02
N GLN A 255 -9.51 6.14 -15.68
CA GLN A 255 -8.87 4.94 -15.16
C GLN A 255 -9.45 4.51 -13.81
N ALA A 256 -9.74 5.45 -12.89
CA ALA A 256 -10.37 5.14 -11.61
C ALA A 256 -11.78 4.54 -11.81
N VAL A 257 -12.60 5.13 -12.68
CA VAL A 257 -13.93 4.60 -13.04
C VAL A 257 -13.82 3.20 -13.65
N CYS A 258 -12.87 3.00 -14.57
CA CYS A 258 -12.58 1.71 -15.20
C CYS A 258 -12.23 0.63 -14.14
N HIS A 259 -11.33 0.95 -13.20
CA HIS A 259 -10.97 0.03 -12.12
C HIS A 259 -12.14 -0.27 -11.19
N LEU A 260 -12.95 0.74 -10.82
CA LEU A 260 -14.14 0.55 -9.98
C LEU A 260 -15.17 -0.37 -10.65
N ARG A 261 -15.42 -0.18 -11.96
CA ARG A 261 -16.33 -1.03 -12.72
C ARG A 261 -15.82 -2.47 -12.78
N ASN A 262 -14.55 -2.67 -13.12
CA ASN A 262 -13.93 -4.00 -13.19
C ASN A 262 -13.95 -4.72 -11.83
N LEU A 263 -13.68 -3.99 -10.76
CA LEU A 263 -13.81 -4.45 -9.37
C LEU A 263 -15.24 -4.93 -9.08
N THR A 264 -16.24 -4.11 -9.38
CA THR A 264 -17.67 -4.40 -9.14
C THR A 264 -18.13 -5.63 -9.90
N VAL A 265 -17.81 -5.72 -11.20
CA VAL A 265 -18.18 -6.87 -12.05
C VAL A 265 -17.55 -8.16 -11.54
N LYS A 266 -16.24 -8.16 -11.25
CA LYS A 266 -15.55 -9.35 -10.75
C LYS A 266 -16.09 -9.82 -9.40
N TRP A 267 -16.42 -8.89 -8.51
CA TRP A 267 -17.03 -9.20 -7.22
C TRP A 267 -18.42 -9.84 -7.40
N LEU A 268 -19.30 -9.26 -8.22
CA LEU A 268 -20.64 -9.79 -8.52
C LEU A 268 -20.60 -11.19 -9.13
N GLN A 269 -19.73 -11.41 -10.13
CA GLN A 269 -19.56 -12.72 -10.77
C GLN A 269 -19.19 -13.81 -9.76
N ARG A 270 -18.34 -13.50 -8.78
CA ARG A 270 -17.92 -14.45 -7.75
C ARG A 270 -19.01 -14.72 -6.73
N MET A 271 -19.77 -13.70 -6.32
CA MET A 271 -20.92 -13.89 -5.42
C MET A 271 -21.96 -14.82 -6.04
N TYR A 272 -22.28 -14.65 -7.32
CA TYR A 272 -23.25 -15.51 -8.02
C TYR A 272 -22.75 -16.96 -8.18
N ASN A 273 -21.48 -17.13 -8.55
CA ASN A 273 -20.88 -18.47 -8.67
C ASN A 273 -20.78 -19.20 -7.33
N SER A 274 -20.67 -18.48 -6.20
CA SER A 274 -20.72 -19.06 -4.86
C SER A 274 -22.12 -19.51 -4.45
N GLN A 275 -23.17 -18.84 -4.93
CA GLN A 275 -24.56 -19.23 -4.67
C GLN A 275 -25.02 -20.41 -5.53
N ALA A 276 -24.47 -20.56 -6.74
CA ALA A 276 -24.77 -21.67 -7.64
C ALA A 276 -24.07 -23.00 -7.28
N ALA A 277 -23.16 -22.99 -6.29
CA ALA A 277 -22.38 -24.14 -5.84
C ALA A 277 -22.92 -24.77 -4.53
N VAL A 278 -24.09 -24.32 -4.07
CA VAL A 278 -24.86 -24.84 -2.93
C VAL A 278 -26.14 -25.47 -3.45
#